data_AF-A0A7S1D8U7-F1
#
_entry.id   AF-A0A7S1D8U7-F1
#
_cell.length_a   1.000
_cell.length_b   1.000
_cell.length_c   1.000
_cell.angle_alpha   90.00
_cell.angle_beta   90.00
_cell.angle_gamma   90.00
#
_symmetry.space_group_name_H-M   'P 1'
#
loop_
_entity.id
_entity.type
_entity.pdbx_description
1 polymer ?
#
loop_
_entity_poly.entity_id
_entity_poly.type
_entity_poly.pdbx_seq_one_letter_code
_entity_poly.pdbx_strand_id
1 'polypeptide(L)'
;GDNSDHRSRRLSTQTVTVVVNTDGYPGEMYWYIKQNGSVVRSSGSFSSQFSQKVDYVSLSPGTYEFVATDSHNDGWCCGYGNGNGKVYLGTSQHSSNILVDENGQFSSSRSHTFTVPGGSSSSSSSSSSSSSS
;
A
#
# COMPACT_ATOMS: atom_id res chain seq x y z
N GLY A 1 41.24 20.45 13.51
CA GLY A 1 40.50 20.19 12.28
C GLY A 1 39.58 19.03 12.56
N ASP A 2 38.29 19.28 12.58
CA ASP A 2 37.29 18.35 12.09
C ASP A 2 36.06 19.20 11.75
N ASN A 3 35.75 19.24 10.47
CA ASN A 3 34.76 20.13 9.87
C ASN A 3 34.01 19.29 8.84
N SER A 4 33.19 18.33 9.29
CA SER A 4 32.38 17.47 8.41
C SER A 4 31.25 16.73 9.14
N ASP A 5 30.28 17.44 9.70
CA ASP A 5 28.93 16.88 9.85
C ASP A 5 28.03 17.51 8.80
N HIS A 6 28.18 17.03 7.57
CA HIS A 6 27.08 17.04 6.62
C HIS A 6 25.87 16.51 7.39
N ARG A 7 24.85 17.36 7.56
CA ARG A 7 23.48 16.98 7.88
C ARG A 7 23.03 15.99 6.83
N SER A 8 23.45 14.74 6.97
CA SER A 8 22.97 13.59 6.23
C SER A 8 21.51 13.54 6.61
N ARG A 9 20.65 14.02 5.71
CA ARG A 9 19.20 13.87 5.84
C ARG A 9 18.96 12.38 5.83
N ARG A 10 19.03 11.74 7.01
CA ARG A 10 18.63 10.35 7.18
C ARG A 10 17.14 10.37 6.91
N LEU A 11 16.77 9.97 5.70
CA LEU A 11 15.40 9.73 5.34
C LEU A 11 14.89 8.64 6.28
N SER A 12 14.01 9.01 7.20
CA SER A 12 13.36 8.04 8.06
C SER A 12 12.34 7.25 7.25
N THR A 13 12.26 5.94 7.49
CA THR A 13 11.21 5.11 6.91
C THR A 13 9.85 5.57 7.41
N GLN A 14 8.88 5.62 6.52
CA GLN A 14 7.50 5.92 6.85
C GLN A 14 6.74 4.61 7.01
N THR A 15 5.97 4.49 8.08
CA THR A 15 5.03 3.38 8.25
C THR A 15 3.84 3.63 7.33
N VAL A 16 3.38 2.60 6.63
CA VAL A 16 2.11 2.57 5.92
C VAL A 16 1.25 1.47 6.49
N THR A 17 -0.06 1.68 6.48
CA THR A 17 -1.06 0.70 6.93
C THR A 17 -1.74 0.13 5.71
N VAL A 18 -1.57 -1.17 5.47
CA VAL A 18 -2.24 -1.89 4.38
C VAL A 18 -3.44 -2.59 4.97
N VAL A 19 -4.63 -2.28 4.44
CA VAL A 19 -5.91 -2.81 4.90
C VAL A 19 -6.50 -3.61 3.76
N VAL A 20 -6.67 -4.92 3.96
CA VAL A 20 -7.28 -5.80 2.97
C VAL A 20 -8.49 -6.47 3.57
N ASN A 21 -9.63 -6.29 2.93
CA ASN A 21 -10.85 -7.01 3.28
C ASN A 21 -10.88 -8.27 2.44
N THR A 22 -10.83 -9.41 3.12
CA THR A 22 -10.96 -10.72 2.47
C THR A 22 -12.42 -11.03 2.15
N ASP A 23 -12.65 -11.83 1.13
CA ASP A 23 -13.97 -12.30 0.74
C ASP A 23 -14.21 -13.74 1.24
N GLY A 24 -15.00 -14.53 0.51
CA GLY A 24 -15.24 -15.94 0.80
C GLY A 24 -14.02 -16.85 0.55
N TYR A 25 -12.98 -16.39 -0.15
CA TYR A 25 -11.80 -17.19 -0.53
C TYR A 25 -10.48 -16.46 -0.26
N PRO A 26 -10.13 -16.21 1.02
CA PRO A 26 -8.89 -15.56 1.43
C PRO A 26 -7.62 -16.30 1.00
N GLY A 27 -7.71 -17.60 0.69
CA GLY A 27 -6.58 -18.40 0.23
C GLY A 27 -6.11 -18.07 -1.20
N GLU A 28 -6.92 -17.34 -1.97
CA GLU A 28 -6.67 -17.02 -3.38
C GLU A 28 -6.26 -15.56 -3.57
N MET A 29 -6.54 -14.71 -2.58
CA MET A 29 -6.23 -13.29 -2.55
C MET A 29 -4.79 -13.05 -2.09
N TYR A 30 -4.01 -12.32 -2.90
CA TYR A 30 -2.63 -11.99 -2.58
C TYR A 30 -2.29 -10.55 -2.96
N TRP A 31 -1.53 -9.87 -2.10
CA TRP A 31 -0.96 -8.58 -2.45
C TRP A 31 0.53 -8.50 -2.15
N TYR A 32 1.20 -7.68 -2.94
CA TYR A 32 2.62 -7.40 -2.80
C TYR A 32 2.95 -6.00 -3.29
N ILE A 33 4.00 -5.42 -2.72
CA ILE A 33 4.50 -4.09 -3.06
C ILE A 33 5.83 -4.26 -3.77
N LYS A 34 5.96 -3.66 -4.95
CA LYS A 34 7.19 -3.60 -5.72
C LYS A 34 7.81 -2.21 -5.64
N GLN A 35 9.13 -2.15 -5.74
CA GLN A 35 9.91 -0.93 -5.92
C GLN A 35 10.93 -1.18 -7.03
N ASN A 36 10.98 -0.32 -8.06
CA ASN A 36 11.85 -0.49 -9.22
C ASN A 36 11.78 -1.91 -9.83
N GLY A 37 10.57 -2.49 -9.89
CA GLY A 37 10.33 -3.84 -10.40
C GLY A 37 10.64 -4.99 -9.44
N SER A 38 11.18 -4.73 -8.25
CA SER A 38 11.52 -5.77 -7.26
C SER A 38 10.51 -5.80 -6.10
N VAL A 39 10.05 -6.99 -5.69
CA VAL A 39 9.12 -7.13 -4.56
C VAL A 39 9.83 -6.83 -3.24
N VAL A 40 9.35 -5.82 -2.53
CA VAL A 40 9.90 -5.42 -1.21
C VAL A 40 9.05 -5.95 -0.06
N ARG A 41 7.75 -6.16 -0.29
CA ARG A 41 6.75 -6.58 0.72
C ARG A 41 5.62 -7.40 0.10
N SER A 42 4.98 -8.23 0.92
CA SER A 42 3.89 -9.14 0.53
C SER A 42 3.13 -9.64 1.76
N SER A 43 1.82 -9.87 1.67
CA SER A 43 1.02 -10.41 2.78
C SER A 43 1.17 -11.91 3.02
N GLY A 44 1.40 -12.68 1.96
CA GLY A 44 1.15 -14.13 2.00
C GLY A 44 -0.34 -14.47 1.94
N SER A 45 -0.67 -15.72 2.28
CA SER A 45 -2.04 -16.28 2.22
C SER A 45 -2.85 -15.89 3.45
N PHE A 46 -4.12 -15.55 3.25
CA PHE A 46 -5.01 -15.23 4.36
C PHE A 46 -5.76 -16.47 4.85
N SER A 47 -5.97 -16.56 6.17
CA SER A 47 -6.65 -17.71 6.80
C SER A 47 -8.09 -17.44 7.22
N SER A 48 -8.52 -16.17 7.27
CA SER A 48 -9.88 -15.81 7.72
C SER A 48 -10.65 -15.20 6.56
N GLN A 49 -11.88 -15.68 6.37
CA GLN A 49 -12.85 -15.20 5.38
C GLN A 49 -13.63 -14.00 5.92
N PHE A 50 -14.13 -13.14 5.02
CA PHE A 50 -14.95 -11.96 5.34
C PHE A 50 -14.37 -11.12 6.49
N SER A 51 -13.06 -11.05 6.56
CA SER A 51 -12.33 -10.49 7.68
C SER A 51 -11.37 -9.42 7.18
N GLN A 52 -11.31 -8.31 7.91
CA GLN A 52 -10.35 -7.26 7.65
C GLN A 52 -8.97 -7.65 8.18
N LYS A 53 -7.97 -7.52 7.32
CA LYS A 53 -6.55 -7.74 7.61
C LYS A 53 -5.85 -6.41 7.56
N VAL A 54 -5.06 -6.13 8.59
CA VAL A 54 -4.34 -4.87 8.75
C VAL A 54 -2.88 -5.17 9.00
N ASP A 55 -2.02 -4.70 8.09
CA ASP A 55 -0.58 -4.93 8.12
C ASP A 55 0.15 -3.59 8.15
N TYR A 56 1.13 -3.47 9.06
CA TYR A 56 1.97 -2.28 9.20
C TYR A 56 3.31 -2.52 8.53
N VAL A 57 3.61 -1.70 7.53
CA VAL A 57 4.78 -1.89 6.68
C VAL A 57 5.64 -0.64 6.73
N SER A 58 6.91 -0.77 7.10
CA SER A 58 7.86 0.34 7.04
C SER A 58 8.51 0.40 5.65
N LEU A 59 8.28 1.50 4.94
CA LEU A 59 8.83 1.77 3.61
C LEU A 59 9.68 3.04 3.67
N SER A 60 10.86 3.00 3.04
CA SER A 60 11.66 4.20 2.84
C SER A 60 10.93 5.16 1.91
N PRO A 61 11.12 6.48 2.01
CA PRO A 61 10.48 7.41 1.09
C PRO A 61 10.95 7.19 -0.35
N GLY A 62 9.98 7.20 -1.26
CA GLY A 62 10.17 6.83 -2.65
C GLY A 62 8.86 6.34 -3.27
N THR A 63 8.94 5.98 -4.54
CA THR A 63 7.79 5.48 -5.31
C THR A 63 7.72 3.96 -5.23
N TYR A 64 6.53 3.45 -4.98
CA TYR A 64 6.22 2.03 -4.87
C TYR A 64 4.96 1.71 -5.67
N GLU A 65 4.78 0.43 -5.96
CA GLU A 65 3.63 -0.09 -6.67
C GLU A 65 2.97 -1.18 -5.83
N PHE A 66 1.77 -0.92 -5.33
CA PHE A 66 0.93 -1.93 -4.70
C PHE A 66 0.27 -2.75 -5.79
N VAL A 67 0.41 -4.08 -5.74
CA VAL A 67 -0.21 -4.99 -6.69
C VAL A 67 -1.11 -5.97 -5.96
N ALA A 68 -2.39 -5.92 -6.31
CA ALA A 68 -3.40 -6.90 -5.97
C ALA A 68 -3.48 -7.95 -7.09
N THR A 69 -3.36 -9.22 -6.75
CA THR A 69 -3.54 -10.32 -7.70
C THR A 69 -4.55 -11.30 -7.15
N ASP A 70 -5.23 -11.97 -8.09
CA ASP A 70 -6.14 -13.05 -7.81
C ASP A 70 -5.74 -14.28 -8.64
N SER A 71 -5.81 -15.48 -8.04
CA SER A 71 -5.39 -16.72 -8.71
C SER A 71 -6.45 -17.26 -9.68
N HIS A 72 -7.72 -16.91 -9.46
CA HIS A 72 -8.86 -17.30 -10.27
C HIS A 72 -9.17 -16.29 -11.38
N ASN A 73 -8.57 -15.10 -11.33
CA ASN A 73 -8.73 -14.02 -12.29
C ASN A 73 -10.20 -13.55 -12.45
N ASP A 74 -10.99 -13.68 -11.38
CA ASP A 74 -12.32 -13.09 -11.20
C ASP A 74 -12.27 -11.78 -10.41
N GLY A 75 -11.23 -11.62 -9.57
CA GLY A 75 -10.96 -10.41 -8.80
C GLY A 75 -11.45 -10.52 -7.37
N TRP A 76 -11.09 -9.54 -6.53
CA TRP A 76 -11.41 -9.60 -5.10
C TRP A 76 -12.86 -9.29 -4.74
N CYS A 77 -13.65 -8.76 -5.68
CA CYS A 77 -15.01 -8.30 -5.39
C CYS A 77 -16.08 -8.94 -6.27
N CYS A 78 -17.30 -8.77 -5.75
CA CYS A 78 -18.55 -8.57 -6.47
C CYS A 78 -19.40 -9.83 -6.74
N GLY A 79 -18.85 -11.03 -6.58
CA GLY A 79 -19.62 -12.29 -6.59
C GLY A 79 -19.89 -12.84 -5.19
N TYR A 80 -18.82 -13.16 -4.46
CA TYR A 80 -18.87 -13.88 -3.18
C TYR A 80 -18.66 -12.99 -1.96
N GLY A 81 -18.26 -11.74 -2.15
CA GLY A 81 -18.03 -10.76 -1.10
C GLY A 81 -17.65 -9.39 -1.63
N ASN A 82 -17.31 -8.48 -0.72
CA ASN A 82 -16.88 -7.12 -1.02
C ASN A 82 -15.40 -6.93 -0.65
N GLY A 83 -14.55 -7.83 -1.14
CA GLY A 83 -13.12 -7.75 -0.93
C GLY A 83 -12.53 -6.50 -1.59
N ASN A 84 -11.60 -5.85 -0.90
CA ASN A 84 -11.00 -4.59 -1.34
C ASN A 84 -9.67 -4.36 -0.61
N GLY A 85 -8.83 -3.47 -1.14
CA GLY A 85 -7.52 -3.13 -0.59
C GLY A 85 -7.33 -1.62 -0.45
N LYS A 86 -6.82 -1.16 0.68
CA LYS A 86 -6.52 0.25 0.89
C LYS A 86 -5.17 0.39 1.56
N VAL A 87 -4.40 1.39 1.14
CA VAL A 87 -3.12 1.72 1.75
C VAL A 87 -3.20 3.12 2.31
N TYR A 88 -2.83 3.28 3.58
CA TYR A 88 -2.83 4.56 4.28
C TYR A 88 -1.41 4.94 4.68
N LEU A 89 -1.10 6.23 4.59
CA LEU A 89 0.15 6.77 5.11
C LEU A 89 0.09 6.87 6.64
N GLY A 90 1.11 6.34 7.32
CA GLY A 90 1.19 6.26 8.77
C GLY A 90 0.48 5.03 9.33
N THR A 91 0.15 5.11 10.62
CA THR A 91 -0.59 4.08 11.37
C THR A 91 -2.09 4.39 11.47
N SER A 92 -2.52 5.55 10.97
CA SER A 92 -3.91 6.03 11.05
C SER A 92 -4.65 5.77 9.75
N GLN A 93 -5.75 5.01 9.81
CA GLN A 93 -6.64 4.70 8.67
C GLN A 93 -7.59 5.88 8.38
N HIS A 94 -7.04 7.05 8.05
CA HIS A 94 -7.84 8.26 7.76
C HIS A 94 -8.00 8.46 6.25
N SER A 95 -9.18 8.88 5.79
CA SER A 95 -9.43 9.14 4.36
C SER A 95 -8.50 10.20 3.76
N SER A 96 -7.99 11.12 4.57
CA SER A 96 -7.00 12.13 4.14
C SER A 96 -5.61 11.55 3.87
N ASN A 97 -5.30 10.37 4.40
CA ASN A 97 -4.00 9.72 4.29
C ASN A 97 -4.00 8.56 3.29
N ILE A 98 -5.09 8.38 2.53
CA ILE A 98 -5.19 7.28 1.58
C ILE A 98 -4.17 7.46 0.45
N LEU A 99 -3.29 6.46 0.31
CA LEU A 99 -2.29 6.38 -0.74
C LEU A 99 -2.79 5.56 -1.93
N VAL A 100 -3.56 4.51 -1.64
CA VAL A 100 -4.15 3.59 -2.64
C VAL A 100 -5.57 3.28 -2.22
N ASP A 101 -6.49 3.38 -3.18
CA ASP A 101 -7.89 3.00 -3.05
C ASP A 101 -8.22 1.93 -4.08
N GLU A 102 -8.12 0.66 -3.69
CA GLU A 102 -8.52 -0.48 -4.51
C GLU A 102 -9.86 -1.02 -4.05
N ASN A 103 -10.87 -0.89 -4.90
CA ASN A 103 -12.20 -1.41 -4.64
C ASN A 103 -12.33 -2.92 -4.94
N GLY A 104 -11.26 -3.58 -5.39
CA GLY A 104 -11.26 -4.99 -5.77
C GLY A 104 -11.87 -5.28 -7.15
N GLN A 105 -12.28 -4.24 -7.91
CA GLN A 105 -12.85 -4.38 -9.25
C GLN A 105 -11.76 -4.48 -10.32
N PHE A 106 -11.18 -5.67 -10.44
CA PHE A 106 -10.20 -5.97 -11.47
C PHE A 106 -10.44 -7.36 -12.04
N SER A 107 -9.90 -7.63 -13.23
CA SER A 107 -10.02 -8.96 -13.84
C SER A 107 -8.98 -9.92 -13.24
N SER A 108 -7.70 -9.75 -13.59
CA SER A 108 -6.65 -10.68 -13.14
C SER A 108 -5.79 -10.10 -12.01
N SER A 109 -5.37 -8.85 -12.19
CA SER A 109 -4.54 -8.14 -11.22
C SER A 109 -4.72 -6.65 -11.40
N ARG A 110 -4.44 -5.88 -10.36
CA ARG A 110 -4.47 -4.43 -10.37
C ARG A 110 -3.28 -3.87 -9.64
N SER A 111 -2.70 -2.79 -10.18
CA SER A 111 -1.52 -2.14 -9.64
C SER A 111 -1.76 -0.66 -9.44
N HIS A 112 -1.42 -0.13 -8.26
CA HIS A 112 -1.49 1.29 -7.94
C HIS A 112 -0.11 1.81 -7.56
N THR A 113 0.31 2.86 -8.27
CA THR A 113 1.54 3.57 -7.96
C THR A 113 1.25 4.59 -6.87
N PHE A 114 2.03 4.55 -5.79
CA PHE A 114 1.96 5.53 -4.71
C PHE A 114 3.36 5.99 -4.31
N THR A 115 3.45 7.18 -3.72
CA THR A 115 4.72 7.74 -3.27
C THR A 115 4.69 7.96 -1.77
N VAL A 116 5.70 7.43 -1.08
CA VAL A 116 5.89 7.61 0.35
C VAL A 116 6.70 8.90 0.57
N PRO A 117 6.13 9.93 1.21
CA PRO A 117 6.84 11.17 1.48
C PRO A 117 7.98 10.95 2.46
N GLY A 118 9.12 11.60 2.22
CA GLY A 118 10.27 11.56 3.11
C GLY A 118 10.09 12.50 4.28
N GLY A 119 10.09 11.95 5.50
CA GLY A 119 10.13 12.72 6.73
C GLY A 119 11.41 13.54 6.83
N SER A 120 11.45 14.74 6.26
CA SER A 120 12.26 15.82 6.80
C SER A 120 11.38 16.47 7.86
N SER A 121 11.82 16.47 9.12
CA SER A 121 11.09 17.03 10.24
C SER A 121 10.75 18.51 9.99
N SER A 122 9.60 18.76 9.36
CA SER A 122 8.85 20.01 9.31
C SER A 122 7.60 19.75 8.47
N SER A 123 6.44 19.79 9.13
CA SER A 123 5.14 19.70 8.47
C SER A 123 5.05 20.63 7.27
N SER A 124 4.78 20.07 6.11
CA SER A 124 4.00 20.73 5.07
C SER A 124 3.35 19.67 4.21
N SER A 125 2.03 19.55 4.38
CA SER A 125 1.17 18.92 3.40
C SER A 125 1.40 19.61 2.06
N SER A 126 1.77 18.84 1.05
CA SER A 126 1.56 19.24 -0.34
C SER A 126 0.73 18.16 -0.99
N SER A 127 -0.55 18.50 -1.15
CA SER A 127 -1.45 17.81 -2.06
C SER A 127 -0.92 17.98 -3.47
N SER A 128 -0.66 16.87 -4.16
CA SER A 128 -0.68 16.86 -5.62
C SER A 128 -1.77 15.90 -6.04
N SER A 129 -2.92 16.46 -6.38
CA SER A 129 -3.85 15.82 -7.30
C SER A 129 -3.11 15.57 -8.61
N SER A 130 -3.07 14.31 -9.05
CA SER A 130 -2.85 14.03 -10.46
C SER A 130 -4.11 13.36 -10.99
N SER A 131 -4.96 14.19 -11.57
CA SER A 131 -6.04 13.76 -12.45
C SER A 131 -5.41 13.16 -13.70
N SER A 132 -5.87 11.99 -14.14
CA SER A 132 -5.75 11.61 -15.56
C SER A 132 -6.84 10.63 -15.96
N SER A 133 -7.75 11.21 -16.75
CA SER A 133 -8.56 10.70 -17.87
C SER A 133 -9.28 9.36 -17.75
#